data_AF-A0A1D7V0L9-F1
#
_entry.id   AF-A0A1D7V0L9-F1
#
_cell.length_a   1.000
_cell.length_b   1.000
_cell.length_c   1.000
_cell.angle_alpha   90.00
_cell.angle_beta   90.00
_cell.angle_gamma   90.00
#
_symmetry.space_group_name_H-M   'P 1'
#
loop_
_entity.id
_entity.type
_entity.pdbx_description
1 polymer ?
#
loop_
_entity_poly.entity_id
_entity_poly.type
_entity_poly.pdbx_seq_one_letter_code
_entity_poly.pdbx_strand_id
1 'polypeptide(L)'
;MNSEETLVSNIKNVKQYAPSTERRQHGRIDVRMGGDILLFASHPTWKEPKEFRVLDYSSLGLGIESLSKDLHLLSEDLKENISVMVDFRLSPKDTNPYNFNCRIANKSQKEEQPLRLGLHRILGSEDLFQDRSETMMEISDQIPLFGLMDHPFLYDQTSLIKVKRIARKRFLIENYDQSLAIFPSMDIVFSLNLFSGNEPIHAKVEAVQPIAGGISFLANIDFLSENTEKAIVRYFLRLIDIGPFALRKLGFNTANIKNIMTYRFVKSQQEYVEVLKLRKLAYSAVKKLKKEAELSDVSHWYDPNSRIITAWHHNRLIGSANVFFANGEDIPFELQRHIKPEEFKKLPNARDMIEVVGLCMHHDYRKSDILMGIFERIFHVLITTNKSYIIAATDPYLWKVYEPLGFEKTGIKYTLRKNDRDLVLDVIMVHRRVGTYGGLKLDPMRWNELYRDMSKYLDGQGVLPKTMGYKILSPIYKTYIEYAKFMDNSQRMIKETQNGIIQSSIVKKVLDYEIIKRFIDSYQAEVAKNNINSDSDISD
;
A
#
# COMPACT_ATOMS: atom_id res chain seq x y z
N MET A 1 -0.07 31.76 -54.96
CA MET A 1 -0.22 30.37 -55.43
C MET A 1 1.17 29.74 -55.44
N ASN A 2 1.52 28.98 -54.40
CA ASN A 2 2.73 28.13 -54.28
C ASN A 2 2.68 27.39 -52.92
N SER A 3 1.58 26.70 -52.61
CA SER A 3 1.30 26.24 -51.23
C SER A 3 0.96 24.75 -51.07
N GLU A 4 0.95 23.95 -52.14
CA GLU A 4 0.75 22.49 -52.01
C GLU A 4 1.91 21.69 -52.59
N GLU A 5 2.45 22.07 -53.76
CA GLU A 5 3.58 21.34 -54.37
C GLU A 5 4.87 21.42 -53.55
N THR A 6 5.16 22.57 -52.94
CA THR A 6 6.31 22.76 -52.02
C THR A 6 6.15 21.97 -50.72
N LEU A 7 4.91 21.78 -50.25
CA LEU A 7 4.61 21.00 -49.05
C LEU A 7 4.74 19.50 -49.36
N VAL A 8 4.24 19.06 -50.50
CA VAL A 8 4.36 17.67 -50.98
C VAL A 8 5.80 17.31 -51.35
N SER A 9 6.58 18.24 -51.92
CA SER A 9 8.00 18.02 -52.19
C SER A 9 8.82 17.95 -50.90
N ASN A 10 8.49 18.76 -49.89
CA ASN A 10 9.13 18.70 -48.59
C ASN A 10 8.77 17.40 -47.84
N ILE A 11 7.53 16.91 -47.94
CA ILE A 11 7.13 15.60 -47.37
C ILE A 11 7.85 14.44 -48.09
N LYS A 12 8.06 14.52 -49.41
CA LYS A 12 8.84 13.53 -50.16
C LYS A 12 10.33 13.55 -49.78
N ASN A 13 10.91 14.73 -49.57
CA ASN A 13 12.30 14.86 -49.15
C ASN A 13 12.52 14.40 -47.69
N VAL A 14 11.55 14.61 -46.79
CA VAL A 14 11.60 14.08 -45.42
C VAL A 14 11.50 12.55 -45.40
N LYS A 15 10.73 11.94 -46.32
CA LYS A 15 10.69 10.47 -46.47
C LYS A 15 11.97 9.89 -47.08
N GLN A 16 12.72 10.64 -47.89
CA GLN A 16 13.98 10.16 -48.50
C GLN A 16 15.14 10.03 -47.51
N TYR A 17 15.09 10.68 -46.34
CA TYR A 17 16.07 10.50 -45.25
C TYR A 17 15.70 9.38 -44.27
N ALA A 18 14.54 8.73 -44.43
CA ALA A 18 14.18 7.56 -43.63
C ALA A 18 14.59 6.28 -44.39
N PRO A 19 15.57 5.50 -43.90
CA PRO A 19 15.90 4.22 -44.52
C PRO A 19 14.66 3.31 -44.53
N SER A 20 14.48 2.59 -45.63
CA SER A 20 13.37 1.67 -45.91
C SER A 20 12.94 0.89 -44.67
N THR A 21 11.78 1.26 -44.14
CA THR A 21 11.20 0.87 -42.84
C THR A 21 10.34 -0.40 -42.93
N GLU A 22 10.44 -1.15 -44.03
CA GLU A 22 9.67 -2.37 -44.25
C GLU A 22 10.34 -3.57 -43.56
N ARG A 23 10.13 -3.70 -42.23
CA ARG A 23 10.18 -4.93 -41.41
C ARG A 23 10.02 -4.65 -39.90
N ARG A 24 9.36 -3.56 -39.50
CA ARG A 24 9.32 -3.13 -38.09
C ARG A 24 8.00 -3.54 -37.43
N GLN A 25 8.01 -4.65 -36.68
CA GLN A 25 6.82 -5.15 -35.97
C GLN A 25 6.47 -4.39 -34.67
N HIS A 26 7.36 -3.54 -34.16
CA HIS A 26 7.16 -2.76 -32.93
C HIS A 26 7.65 -1.32 -33.12
N GLY A 27 6.97 -0.34 -32.50
CA GLY A 27 7.42 1.05 -32.48
C GLY A 27 8.83 1.15 -31.91
N ARG A 28 9.76 1.62 -32.73
CA ARG A 28 11.14 1.94 -32.31
C ARG A 28 11.29 3.44 -32.33
N ILE A 29 11.92 3.97 -31.28
CA ILE A 29 12.18 5.40 -31.11
C ILE A 29 13.50 5.69 -31.82
N ASP A 30 13.45 6.50 -32.88
CA ASP A 30 14.66 6.95 -33.57
C ASP A 30 15.41 7.94 -32.67
N VAL A 31 16.72 7.77 -32.52
CA VAL A 31 17.58 8.72 -31.78
C VAL A 31 17.83 9.95 -32.67
N ARG A 32 16.87 10.88 -32.71
CA ARG A 32 16.94 12.08 -33.59
C ARG A 32 17.45 13.36 -32.90
N MET A 33 17.56 13.37 -31.59
CA MET A 33 17.83 14.60 -30.83
C MET A 33 19.28 14.70 -30.38
N GLY A 34 20.18 15.19 -31.23
CA GLY A 34 21.42 15.92 -30.87
C GLY A 34 22.40 15.33 -29.84
N GLY A 35 22.18 14.11 -29.34
CA GLY A 35 22.95 13.46 -28.29
C GLY A 35 23.36 12.07 -28.74
N ASP A 36 24.66 11.80 -28.68
CA ASP A 36 25.19 10.46 -28.88
C ASP A 36 24.77 9.59 -27.68
N ILE A 37 23.74 8.76 -27.86
CA ILE A 37 23.44 7.65 -26.95
C ILE A 37 24.49 6.56 -27.19
N LEU A 38 25.22 6.21 -26.14
CA LEU A 38 26.31 5.25 -26.19
C LEU A 38 25.90 3.94 -25.53
N LEU A 39 26.30 2.85 -26.16
CA LEU A 39 26.09 1.51 -25.65
C LEU A 39 27.44 0.83 -25.53
N PHE A 40 27.70 0.28 -24.34
CA PHE A 40 28.86 -0.57 -24.09
C PHE A 40 28.37 -2.02 -24.10
N ALA A 41 28.83 -2.81 -25.06
CA ALA A 41 28.50 -4.22 -25.14
C ALA A 41 29.72 -5.08 -24.79
N SER A 42 29.46 -6.13 -24.02
CA SER A 42 30.43 -7.16 -23.66
C SER A 42 29.95 -8.49 -24.22
N HIS A 43 30.86 -9.19 -24.89
CA HIS A 43 30.62 -10.53 -25.42
C HIS A 43 31.62 -11.50 -24.79
N PRO A 44 31.25 -12.77 -24.53
CA PRO A 44 32.15 -13.74 -23.91
C PRO A 44 33.48 -13.94 -24.66
N THR A 45 33.50 -13.69 -25.97
CA THR A 45 34.71 -13.80 -26.81
C THR A 45 35.49 -12.48 -26.95
N TRP A 46 34.96 -11.36 -26.47
CA TRP A 46 35.64 -10.07 -26.55
C TRP A 46 36.53 -9.88 -25.34
N LYS A 47 37.79 -9.50 -25.57
CA LYS A 47 38.74 -9.19 -24.49
C LYS A 47 38.32 -7.96 -23.67
N GLU A 48 37.65 -7.01 -24.32
CA GLU A 48 37.21 -5.75 -23.72
C GLU A 48 35.80 -5.37 -24.21
N PRO A 49 35.02 -4.62 -23.41
CA PRO A 49 33.76 -4.05 -23.86
C PRO A 49 33.94 -3.16 -25.09
N LYS A 50 33.00 -3.23 -26.03
CA LYS A 50 33.00 -2.44 -27.26
C LYS A 50 31.94 -1.36 -27.19
N GLU A 51 32.27 -0.19 -27.70
CA GLU A 51 31.40 0.98 -27.71
C GLU A 51 30.67 1.13 -29.05
N PHE A 52 29.38 1.43 -28.97
CA PHE A 52 28.49 1.60 -30.11
C PHE A 52 27.62 2.86 -29.96
N ARG A 53 27.34 3.51 -31.07
CA ARG A 53 26.28 4.53 -31.17
C ARG A 53 24.93 3.84 -31.33
N VAL A 54 23.93 4.29 -30.58
CA VAL A 54 22.55 3.77 -30.70
C VAL A 54 21.80 4.58 -31.76
N LEU A 55 21.27 3.89 -32.77
CA LEU A 55 20.50 4.47 -33.87
C LEU A 55 19.01 4.55 -33.54
N ASP A 56 18.48 3.48 -32.94
CA ASP A 56 17.09 3.34 -32.53
C ASP A 56 16.98 2.39 -31.34
N TYR A 57 15.90 2.51 -30.56
CA TYR A 57 15.67 1.65 -29.42
C TYR A 57 14.19 1.36 -29.16
N SER A 58 13.92 0.24 -28.50
CA SER A 58 12.64 -0.09 -27.87
C SER A 58 12.87 -0.98 -26.66
N SER A 59 11.82 -1.25 -25.87
CA SER A 59 11.87 -2.19 -24.74
C SER A 59 12.32 -3.62 -25.13
N LEU A 60 12.35 -3.96 -26.42
CA LEU A 60 12.62 -5.31 -26.92
C LEU A 60 13.94 -5.43 -27.69
N GLY A 61 14.59 -4.31 -28.02
CA GLY A 61 15.80 -4.36 -28.84
C GLY A 61 16.33 -2.99 -29.22
N LEU A 62 17.52 -3.00 -29.80
CA LEU A 62 18.29 -1.81 -30.16
C LEU A 62 18.83 -1.94 -31.58
N GLY A 63 18.89 -0.83 -32.30
CA GLY A 63 19.74 -0.68 -33.49
C GLY A 63 21.01 0.05 -33.08
N ILE A 64 22.18 -0.54 -33.35
CA ILE A 64 23.47 0.03 -32.97
C ILE A 64 24.44 0.07 -34.15
N GLU A 65 25.38 1.02 -34.10
CA GLU A 65 26.41 1.27 -35.10
C GLU A 65 27.77 1.40 -34.42
N SER A 66 28.80 0.74 -34.96
CA SER A 66 30.15 0.83 -34.41
C SER A 66 30.74 2.22 -34.61
N LEU A 67 31.48 2.71 -33.61
CA LEU A 67 32.19 4.00 -33.72
C LEU A 67 33.43 3.90 -34.63
N SER A 68 34.05 2.71 -34.70
CA SER A 68 35.15 2.42 -35.61
C SER A 68 34.66 1.73 -36.89
N LYS A 69 35.18 2.16 -38.04
CA LYS A 69 34.94 1.52 -39.35
C LYS A 69 35.66 0.17 -39.47
N ASP A 70 36.72 -0.04 -38.69
CA ASP A 70 37.59 -1.22 -38.76
C ASP A 70 37.20 -2.29 -37.75
N LEU A 71 36.01 -2.17 -37.14
CA LEU A 71 35.52 -3.15 -36.17
C LEU A 71 35.11 -4.44 -36.89
N HIS A 72 36.06 -5.37 -36.99
CA HIS A 72 35.80 -6.73 -37.47
C HIS A 72 35.38 -7.62 -36.30
N LEU A 73 34.12 -8.10 -36.35
CA LEU A 73 33.65 -9.20 -35.52
C LEU A 73 33.85 -10.51 -36.28
N LEU A 74 34.44 -11.53 -35.63
CA LEU A 74 34.63 -12.84 -36.23
C LEU A 74 33.25 -13.46 -36.50
N SER A 75 33.14 -14.32 -37.52
CA SER A 75 31.89 -15.03 -37.83
C SER A 75 31.40 -15.90 -36.66
N GLU A 76 32.32 -16.35 -35.80
CA GLU A 76 32.03 -17.09 -34.58
C GLU A 76 31.39 -16.22 -33.48
N ASP A 77 31.69 -14.92 -33.43
CA ASP A 77 31.10 -13.95 -32.50
C ASP A 77 29.65 -13.58 -32.86
N LEU A 78 29.19 -14.05 -34.02
CA LEU A 78 27.93 -13.65 -34.66
C LEU A 78 26.97 -14.82 -34.84
N LYS A 79 27.29 -16.01 -34.29
CA LYS A 79 26.38 -17.16 -34.36
C LYS A 79 25.07 -16.86 -33.65
N GLU A 80 23.96 -17.21 -34.31
CA GLU A 80 22.64 -17.26 -33.67
C GLU A 80 22.76 -18.10 -32.40
N ASN A 81 22.31 -17.55 -31.26
CA ASN A 81 22.35 -18.11 -29.88
C ASN A 81 23.47 -17.65 -28.95
N ILE A 82 24.37 -16.74 -29.33
CA ILE A 82 25.30 -16.15 -28.35
C ILE A 82 24.69 -14.90 -27.69
N SER A 83 24.69 -14.88 -26.35
CA SER A 83 24.23 -13.76 -25.54
C SER A 83 25.30 -12.67 -25.42
N VAL A 84 24.95 -11.46 -25.83
CA VAL A 84 25.71 -10.23 -25.60
C VAL A 84 25.17 -9.58 -24.33
N MET A 85 26.03 -9.35 -23.35
CA MET A 85 25.70 -8.51 -22.19
C MET A 85 25.80 -7.05 -22.65
N VAL A 86 24.72 -6.29 -22.47
CA VAL A 86 24.64 -4.88 -22.85
C VAL A 86 24.57 -4.03 -21.59
N ASP A 87 25.51 -3.08 -21.48
CA ASP A 87 25.48 -1.91 -20.59
C ASP A 87 25.00 -0.72 -21.45
N PHE A 88 23.70 -0.41 -21.36
CA PHE A 88 23.07 0.65 -22.12
C PHE A 88 23.00 1.94 -21.29
N ARG A 89 23.55 3.04 -21.84
CA ARG A 89 23.55 4.36 -21.19
C ARG A 89 22.90 5.40 -22.09
N LEU A 90 21.92 6.12 -21.55
CA LEU A 90 21.23 7.17 -22.31
C LEU A 90 22.12 8.40 -22.55
N SER A 91 23.10 8.60 -21.68
CA SER A 91 24.02 9.72 -21.75
C SER A 91 25.39 9.30 -21.20
N PRO A 92 26.50 9.87 -21.70
CA PRO A 92 27.81 9.74 -21.07
C PRO A 92 27.84 10.21 -19.60
N LYS A 93 26.89 11.06 -19.20
CA LYS A 93 26.74 11.58 -17.83
C LYS A 93 25.83 10.72 -16.95
N ASP A 94 25.15 9.73 -17.52
CA ASP A 94 24.30 8.82 -16.77
C ASP A 94 25.19 7.89 -15.94
N THR A 95 25.01 7.94 -14.62
CA THR A 95 25.82 7.14 -13.69
C THR A 95 25.30 5.71 -13.55
N ASN A 96 24.07 5.43 -13.98
CA ASN A 96 23.42 4.14 -13.75
C ASN A 96 23.08 3.46 -15.09
N PRO A 97 23.89 2.49 -15.54
CA PRO A 97 23.59 1.78 -16.77
C PRO A 97 22.41 0.82 -16.64
N TYR A 98 21.65 0.67 -17.72
CA TYR A 98 20.62 -0.36 -17.84
C TYR A 98 21.24 -1.62 -18.42
N ASN A 99 21.35 -2.65 -17.58
CA ASN A 99 22.02 -3.89 -17.93
C ASN A 99 21.01 -4.96 -18.38
N PHE A 100 21.20 -5.51 -19.57
CA PHE A 100 20.38 -6.63 -20.05
C PHE A 100 21.12 -7.48 -21.09
N ASN A 101 20.64 -8.71 -21.26
CA ASN A 101 21.15 -9.63 -22.27
C ASN A 101 20.45 -9.42 -23.60
N CYS A 102 21.22 -9.47 -24.69
CA CYS A 102 20.71 -9.41 -26.06
C CYS A 102 21.25 -10.58 -26.88
N ARG A 103 20.50 -10.98 -27.90
CA ARG A 103 21.01 -11.76 -29.04
C ARG A 103 21.20 -10.83 -30.22
N ILE A 104 22.19 -11.09 -31.04
CA ILE A 104 22.36 -10.40 -32.32
C ILE A 104 21.33 -11.00 -33.29
N ALA A 105 20.42 -10.16 -33.79
CA ALA A 105 19.33 -10.58 -34.67
C ALA A 105 19.64 -10.34 -36.15
N ASN A 106 20.40 -9.29 -36.45
CA ASN A 106 20.81 -8.98 -37.81
C ASN A 106 22.11 -8.17 -37.82
N LYS A 107 22.89 -8.37 -38.88
CA LYS A 107 24.13 -7.63 -39.17
C LYS A 107 24.00 -6.97 -40.53
N SER A 108 24.48 -5.73 -40.64
CA SER A 108 24.65 -5.03 -41.90
C SER A 108 26.00 -4.33 -41.90
N GLN A 109 26.83 -4.66 -42.90
CA GLN A 109 28.13 -4.02 -43.12
C GLN A 109 28.28 -3.88 -44.63
N LYS A 110 28.24 -2.65 -45.14
CA LYS A 110 28.55 -2.32 -46.54
C LYS A 110 29.99 -1.83 -46.64
N GLU A 111 30.60 -1.94 -47.81
CA GLU A 111 31.92 -1.36 -48.06
C GLU A 111 31.93 0.13 -47.66
N GLU A 112 32.98 0.54 -46.94
CA GLU A 112 33.18 1.88 -46.37
C GLU A 112 32.18 2.37 -45.29
N GLN A 113 31.25 1.53 -44.85
CA GLN A 113 30.29 1.85 -43.79
C GLN A 113 30.62 1.16 -42.45
N PRO A 114 30.38 1.83 -41.32
CA PRO A 114 30.50 1.22 -40.00
C PRO A 114 29.55 0.03 -39.84
N LEU A 115 29.94 -0.91 -38.99
CA LEU A 115 29.18 -2.11 -38.69
C LEU A 115 27.87 -1.74 -37.99
N ARG A 116 26.74 -2.19 -38.53
CA ARG A 116 25.43 -2.07 -37.89
C ARG A 116 24.94 -3.42 -37.39
N LEU A 117 24.46 -3.43 -36.15
CA LEU A 117 23.87 -4.61 -35.52
C LEU A 117 22.45 -4.27 -35.05
N GLY A 118 21.51 -5.17 -35.27
CA GLY A 118 20.26 -5.15 -34.53
C GLY A 118 20.32 -6.17 -33.41
N LEU A 119 20.08 -5.68 -32.20
CA LEU A 119 20.05 -6.46 -30.98
C LEU A 119 18.59 -6.72 -30.59
N HIS A 120 18.29 -7.96 -30.23
CA HIS A 120 17.02 -8.34 -29.61
C HIS A 120 17.28 -8.73 -28.16
N ARG A 121 16.57 -8.10 -27.21
CA ARG A 121 16.69 -8.44 -25.79
C ARG A 121 16.24 -9.89 -25.56
N ILE A 122 17.09 -10.64 -24.86
CA ILE A 122 16.73 -11.94 -24.33
C ILE A 122 15.87 -11.66 -23.10
N LEU A 123 14.59 -12.04 -23.18
CA LEU A 123 13.68 -11.87 -22.07
C LEU A 123 14.05 -12.88 -20.98
N GLY A 124 14.29 -12.40 -19.76
CA GLY A 124 14.46 -13.26 -18.58
C GLY A 124 13.18 -14.03 -18.27
N SER A 125 13.32 -15.17 -17.60
CA SER A 125 12.34 -16.25 -17.44
C SER A 125 10.87 -15.81 -17.38
N GLU A 126 10.05 -16.41 -18.27
CA GLU A 126 8.59 -16.35 -18.25
C GLU A 126 8.02 -16.73 -16.86
N ASP A 127 8.78 -17.53 -16.11
CA ASP A 127 8.53 -17.88 -14.70
C ASP A 127 8.31 -16.66 -13.80
N LEU A 128 8.97 -15.52 -14.02
CA LEU A 128 8.77 -14.34 -13.15
C LEU A 128 7.36 -13.75 -13.26
N PHE A 129 6.72 -13.88 -14.43
CA PHE A 129 5.34 -13.45 -14.65
C PHE A 129 4.33 -14.53 -14.22
N GLN A 130 4.70 -15.82 -14.26
CA GLN A 130 3.85 -16.97 -13.91
C GLN A 130 3.97 -17.42 -12.43
N ASP A 131 5.16 -17.76 -11.91
CA ASP A 131 5.37 -18.30 -10.55
C ASP A 131 5.00 -17.32 -9.44
N ARG A 132 5.16 -16.01 -9.67
CA ARG A 132 4.87 -14.98 -8.66
C ARG A 132 3.45 -14.43 -8.72
N SER A 133 2.65 -14.98 -9.65
CA SER A 133 1.24 -14.69 -9.82
C SER A 133 0.45 -14.85 -8.52
N GLU A 134 0.73 -15.88 -7.72
CA GLU A 134 -0.08 -16.20 -6.55
C GLU A 134 -0.08 -15.13 -5.44
N THR A 135 0.88 -14.19 -5.49
CA THR A 135 1.06 -13.16 -4.45
C THR A 135 0.44 -11.80 -4.79
N MET A 136 -0.03 -11.60 -6.01
CA MET A 136 -0.62 -10.35 -6.49
C MET A 136 -2.07 -10.54 -6.90
N MET A 137 -2.93 -9.57 -6.55
CA MET A 137 -4.31 -9.55 -6.96
C MET A 137 -4.44 -9.03 -8.39
N GLU A 138 -5.23 -9.71 -9.21
CA GLU A 138 -5.65 -9.20 -10.52
C GLU A 138 -6.75 -8.15 -10.38
N ILE A 139 -6.64 -7.08 -11.17
CA ILE A 139 -7.63 -6.02 -11.26
C ILE A 139 -8.51 -6.30 -12.48
N SER A 140 -9.83 -6.32 -12.25
CA SER A 140 -10.82 -6.54 -13.30
C SER A 140 -10.78 -5.42 -14.34
N ASP A 141 -10.89 -5.79 -15.61
CA ASP A 141 -10.98 -4.82 -16.72
C ASP A 141 -12.28 -4.00 -16.70
N GLN A 142 -13.29 -4.43 -15.93
CA GLN A 142 -14.52 -3.66 -15.70
C GLN A 142 -14.28 -2.44 -14.80
N ILE A 143 -13.27 -2.50 -13.93
CA ILE A 143 -12.93 -1.45 -12.96
C ILE A 143 -11.41 -1.19 -13.05
N PRO A 144 -10.94 -0.69 -14.21
CA PRO A 144 -9.53 -0.58 -14.50
C PRO A 144 -8.88 0.50 -13.63
N LEU A 145 -7.69 0.20 -13.11
CA LEU A 145 -6.87 1.17 -12.38
C LEU A 145 -5.86 1.81 -13.34
N PHE A 146 -6.13 3.02 -13.78
CA PHE A 146 -5.25 3.78 -14.65
C PHE A 146 -4.32 4.72 -13.89
N GLY A 147 -3.23 5.09 -14.53
CA GLY A 147 -2.27 6.06 -14.04
C GLY A 147 -1.57 6.78 -15.18
N LEU A 148 -0.73 7.74 -14.81
CA LEU A 148 0.16 8.45 -15.75
C LEU A 148 1.59 8.22 -15.33
N MET A 149 2.45 7.96 -16.31
CA MET A 149 3.88 7.83 -16.12
C MET A 149 4.59 8.86 -16.97
N ASP A 150 5.57 9.55 -16.40
CA ASP A 150 6.41 10.48 -17.15
C ASP A 150 7.28 9.68 -18.12
N HIS A 151 7.39 10.17 -19.35
CA HIS A 151 8.20 9.51 -20.36
C HIS A 151 9.68 9.67 -19.98
N PRO A 152 10.41 8.57 -19.74
CA PRO A 152 11.74 8.67 -19.16
C PRO A 152 12.79 9.27 -20.12
N PHE A 153 12.50 9.29 -21.42
CA PHE A 153 13.44 9.77 -22.45
C PHE A 153 12.96 11.02 -23.21
N LEU A 154 11.72 11.45 -23.02
CA LEU A 154 11.11 12.52 -23.82
C LEU A 154 10.63 13.60 -22.85
N TYR A 155 11.13 14.81 -23.06
CA TYR A 155 10.80 15.95 -22.21
C TYR A 155 9.31 16.29 -22.35
N ASP A 156 8.66 16.50 -21.20
CA ASP A 156 7.26 16.94 -21.09
C ASP A 156 6.25 16.01 -21.81
N GLN A 157 6.54 14.71 -21.83
CA GLN A 157 5.62 13.70 -22.32
C GLN A 157 5.20 12.75 -21.20
N THR A 158 3.93 12.34 -21.23
CA THR A 158 3.39 11.35 -20.30
C THR A 158 2.70 10.25 -21.08
N SER A 159 2.76 9.03 -20.56
CA SER A 159 2.09 7.87 -21.14
C SER A 159 1.05 7.33 -20.16
N LEU A 160 -0.12 6.96 -20.69
CA LEU A 160 -1.16 6.31 -19.92
C LEU A 160 -0.70 4.89 -19.56
N ILE A 161 -0.79 4.54 -18.28
CA ILE A 161 -0.50 3.18 -17.80
C ILE A 161 -1.75 2.55 -17.20
N LYS A 162 -1.83 1.23 -17.28
CA LYS A 162 -2.90 0.43 -16.68
C LYS A 162 -2.29 -0.57 -15.71
N VAL A 163 -2.72 -0.56 -14.45
CA VAL A 163 -2.31 -1.57 -13.48
C VAL A 163 -3.18 -2.80 -13.67
N LYS A 164 -2.57 -3.91 -14.12
CA LYS A 164 -3.27 -5.18 -14.33
C LYS A 164 -3.29 -6.02 -13.05
N ARG A 165 -2.22 -5.98 -12.26
CA ARG A 165 -2.10 -6.70 -10.99
C ARG A 165 -1.37 -5.90 -9.94
N ILE A 166 -1.69 -6.14 -8.67
CA ILE A 166 -1.19 -5.31 -7.59
C ILE A 166 -0.91 -6.10 -6.30
N ALA A 167 0.19 -5.75 -5.65
CA ALA A 167 0.49 -5.94 -4.24
C ALA A 167 1.23 -4.70 -3.72
N ARG A 168 1.29 -4.49 -2.41
CA ARG A 168 1.83 -3.25 -1.82
C ARG A 168 3.25 -2.89 -2.33
N LYS A 169 4.09 -3.89 -2.54
CA LYS A 169 5.48 -3.73 -2.97
C LYS A 169 5.71 -3.99 -4.46
N ARG A 170 4.67 -4.36 -5.23
CA ARG A 170 4.87 -4.80 -6.61
C ARG A 170 3.64 -4.66 -7.47
N PHE A 171 3.76 -3.99 -8.60
CA PHE A 171 2.67 -3.78 -9.56
C PHE A 171 3.03 -4.45 -10.90
N LEU A 172 2.06 -5.08 -11.54
CA LEU A 172 2.13 -5.44 -12.97
C LEU A 172 1.40 -4.36 -13.75
N ILE A 173 2.14 -3.68 -14.62
CA ILE A 173 1.68 -2.52 -15.37
C ILE A 173 1.70 -2.85 -16.85
N GLU A 174 0.68 -2.41 -17.57
CA GLU A 174 0.56 -2.48 -19.02
C GLU A 174 0.59 -1.06 -19.58
N ASN A 175 1.26 -0.90 -20.71
CA ASN A 175 1.30 0.32 -21.47
C ASN A 175 1.22 -0.01 -22.96
N TYR A 176 0.37 0.72 -23.68
CA TYR A 176 0.13 0.52 -25.12
C TYR A 176 0.68 1.67 -25.96
N ASP A 177 1.45 2.56 -25.34
CA ASP A 177 2.16 3.63 -26.04
C ASP A 177 3.42 3.06 -26.66
N GLN A 178 3.43 2.92 -27.98
CA GLN A 178 4.56 2.36 -28.71
C GLN A 178 5.79 3.27 -28.71
N SER A 179 5.64 4.53 -28.30
CA SER A 179 6.76 5.46 -28.14
C SER A 179 7.46 5.30 -26.80
N LEU A 180 6.90 4.55 -25.86
CA LEU A 180 7.48 4.33 -24.54
C LEU A 180 8.40 3.10 -24.53
N ALA A 181 9.67 3.33 -24.22
CA ALA A 181 10.61 2.24 -23.93
C ALA A 181 10.85 2.11 -22.42
N ILE A 182 10.88 0.87 -21.93
CA ILE A 182 11.10 0.52 -20.53
C ILE A 182 12.09 -0.63 -20.47
N PHE A 183 13.10 -0.51 -19.60
CA PHE A 183 14.18 -1.48 -19.45
C PHE A 183 14.21 -2.07 -18.05
N PRO A 184 14.68 -3.33 -17.87
CA PRO A 184 14.98 -3.86 -16.54
C PRO A 184 15.95 -2.97 -15.77
N SER A 185 15.79 -2.93 -14.45
CA SER A 185 16.52 -2.08 -13.51
C SER A 185 16.28 -0.57 -13.66
N MET A 186 15.33 -0.16 -14.51
CA MET A 186 15.00 1.24 -14.69
C MET A 186 14.22 1.81 -13.51
N ASP A 187 14.63 2.96 -13.01
CA ASP A 187 13.85 3.74 -12.04
C ASP A 187 12.76 4.50 -12.79
N ILE A 188 11.52 4.35 -12.34
CA ILE A 188 10.33 4.98 -12.93
C ILE A 188 9.54 5.72 -11.85
N VAL A 189 8.89 6.80 -12.28
CA VAL A 189 7.95 7.55 -11.46
C VAL A 189 6.62 7.61 -12.18
N PHE A 190 5.56 7.19 -11.51
CA PHE A 190 4.20 7.25 -12.04
C PHE A 190 3.22 7.66 -10.95
N SER A 191 2.02 8.05 -11.35
CA SER A 191 0.92 8.34 -10.44
C SER A 191 -0.32 7.56 -10.84
N LEU A 192 -1.21 7.32 -9.89
CA LEU A 192 -2.47 6.61 -10.13
C LEU A 192 -3.65 7.57 -10.05
N ASN A 193 -4.63 7.38 -10.93
CA ASN A 193 -5.86 8.15 -10.94
C ASN A 193 -6.79 7.66 -9.81
N LEU A 194 -6.58 8.19 -8.61
CA LEU A 194 -7.31 7.83 -7.39
C LEU A 194 -8.16 8.99 -6.86
N PHE A 195 -9.11 8.70 -5.96
CA PHE A 195 -10.05 9.69 -5.42
C PHE A 195 -9.40 10.88 -4.65
N SER A 196 -8.14 10.77 -4.24
CA SER A 196 -7.46 11.77 -3.39
C SER A 196 -6.26 12.45 -4.07
N GLY A 197 -6.21 12.41 -5.40
CA GLY A 197 -5.15 13.03 -6.19
C GLY A 197 -4.05 12.06 -6.63
N ASN A 198 -3.14 12.58 -7.45
CA ASN A 198 -2.11 11.84 -8.17
C ASN A 198 -0.74 12.11 -7.52
N GLU A 199 -0.50 11.53 -6.34
CA GLU A 199 0.83 11.57 -5.73
C GLU A 199 1.79 10.60 -6.46
N PRO A 200 3.08 10.94 -6.58
CA PRO A 200 4.06 10.11 -7.26
C PRO A 200 4.36 8.82 -6.50
N ILE A 201 4.55 7.75 -7.26
CA ILE A 201 4.99 6.43 -6.83
C ILE A 201 6.33 6.18 -7.50
N HIS A 202 7.35 5.88 -6.69
CA HIS A 202 8.67 5.55 -7.19
C HIS A 202 8.84 4.04 -7.21
N ALA A 203 9.30 3.52 -8.33
CA ALA A 203 9.47 2.09 -8.51
C ALA A 203 10.68 1.77 -9.38
N LYS A 204 11.14 0.54 -9.26
CA LYS A 204 12.19 -0.03 -10.10
C LYS A 204 11.65 -1.18 -10.93
N VAL A 205 11.91 -1.14 -12.23
CA VAL A 205 11.47 -2.17 -13.17
C VAL A 205 12.27 -3.45 -12.95
N GLU A 206 11.59 -4.55 -12.68
CA GLU A 206 12.21 -5.86 -12.46
C GLU A 206 12.25 -6.66 -13.77
N ALA A 207 11.16 -6.66 -14.53
CA ALA A 207 11.02 -7.41 -15.77
C ALA A 207 10.08 -6.71 -16.74
N VAL A 208 10.25 -6.98 -18.03
CA VAL A 208 9.47 -6.37 -19.12
C VAL A 208 9.23 -7.42 -20.19
N GLN A 209 7.97 -7.59 -20.61
CA GLN A 209 7.53 -8.51 -21.66
C GLN A 209 6.68 -7.78 -22.72
N PRO A 210 6.72 -8.22 -23.99
CA PRO A 210 5.81 -7.72 -25.02
C PRO A 210 4.37 -8.21 -24.77
N ILE A 211 3.40 -7.38 -25.11
CA ILE A 211 1.97 -7.75 -25.19
C ILE A 211 1.40 -7.28 -26.53
N ALA A 212 0.22 -7.75 -26.89
CA ALA A 212 -0.45 -7.32 -28.11
C ALA A 212 -0.63 -5.78 -28.10
N GLY A 213 0.09 -5.09 -29.00
CA GLY A 213 0.01 -3.63 -29.16
C GLY A 213 0.78 -2.81 -28.12
N GLY A 214 1.60 -3.42 -27.26
CA GLY A 214 2.29 -2.68 -26.19
C GLY A 214 3.33 -3.48 -25.41
N ILE A 215 3.59 -3.04 -24.19
CA ILE A 215 4.49 -3.68 -23.23
C ILE A 215 3.79 -3.90 -21.89
N SER A 216 4.19 -4.96 -21.20
CA SER A 216 3.86 -5.19 -19.80
C SER A 216 5.13 -5.29 -18.98
N PHE A 217 5.15 -4.70 -17.79
CA PHE A 217 6.33 -4.71 -16.94
C PHE A 217 5.96 -4.85 -15.46
N LEU A 218 6.83 -5.55 -14.73
CA LEU A 218 6.78 -5.68 -13.29
C LEU A 218 7.59 -4.55 -12.65
N ALA A 219 6.95 -3.77 -11.81
CA ALA A 219 7.55 -2.66 -11.07
C ALA A 219 7.59 -3.00 -9.57
N ASN A 220 8.78 -2.98 -8.97
CA ASN A 220 8.98 -3.08 -7.53
C ASN A 220 8.84 -1.69 -6.92
N ILE A 221 7.96 -1.53 -5.94
CA ILE A 221 7.62 -0.22 -5.38
C ILE A 221 8.59 0.13 -4.25
N ASP A 222 9.46 1.10 -4.51
CA ASP A 222 10.46 1.59 -3.57
C ASP A 222 9.84 2.58 -2.57
N PHE A 223 8.96 3.45 -3.07
CA PHE A 223 8.23 4.42 -2.27
C PHE A 223 6.75 4.48 -2.64
N LEU A 224 5.91 4.28 -1.62
CA LEU A 224 4.46 4.46 -1.68
C LEU A 224 4.05 5.31 -0.48
N SER A 225 3.53 6.50 -0.73
CA SER A 225 3.05 7.38 0.34
C SER A 225 1.86 6.76 1.08
N GLU A 226 1.68 7.13 2.34
CA GLU A 226 0.54 6.67 3.14
C GLU A 226 -0.81 7.13 2.56
N ASN A 227 -0.84 8.31 1.94
CA ASN A 227 -2.04 8.85 1.29
C ASN A 227 -2.41 8.01 0.05
N THR A 228 -1.44 7.72 -0.82
CA THR A 228 -1.66 6.85 -1.98
C THR A 228 -2.05 5.45 -1.55
N GLU A 229 -1.40 4.89 -0.52
CA GLU A 229 -1.77 3.58 0.04
C GLU A 229 -3.23 3.56 0.53
N LYS A 230 -3.65 4.58 1.30
CA LYS A 230 -5.05 4.74 1.74
C LYS A 230 -6.01 4.91 0.58
N ALA A 231 -5.60 5.61 -0.47
CA ALA A 231 -6.41 5.86 -1.66
C ALA A 231 -6.63 4.59 -2.48
N ILE A 232 -5.58 3.77 -2.65
CA ILE A 232 -5.65 2.44 -3.27
C ILE A 232 -6.60 1.54 -2.47
N VAL A 233 -6.45 1.47 -1.14
CA VAL A 233 -7.34 0.67 -0.28
C VAL A 233 -8.80 1.13 -0.39
N ARG A 234 -9.04 2.44 -0.41
CA ARG A 234 -10.38 3.02 -0.62
C ARG A 234 -10.94 2.70 -1.99
N TYR A 235 -10.12 2.76 -3.03
CA TYR A 235 -10.50 2.39 -4.39
C TYR A 235 -11.01 0.95 -4.42
N PHE A 236 -10.22 0.03 -3.88
CA PHE A 236 -10.60 -1.38 -3.82
C PHE A 236 -11.86 -1.61 -3.01
N LEU A 237 -11.94 -1.14 -1.77
CA LEU A 237 -13.13 -1.36 -0.93
C LEU A 237 -14.40 -0.69 -1.49
N ARG A 238 -14.28 0.41 -2.24
CA ARG A 238 -15.47 1.07 -2.81
C ARG A 238 -15.98 0.41 -4.07
N LEU A 239 -15.08 -0.01 -4.95
CA LEU A 239 -15.44 -0.43 -6.30
C LEU A 239 -15.40 -1.95 -6.47
N ILE A 240 -14.60 -2.65 -5.67
CA ILE A 240 -14.40 -4.10 -5.77
C ILE A 240 -14.88 -4.73 -4.46
N ASP A 241 -15.68 -5.79 -4.54
CA ASP A 241 -16.16 -6.52 -3.35
C ASP A 241 -15.05 -7.40 -2.75
N ILE A 242 -14.00 -6.76 -2.23
CA ILE A 242 -12.88 -7.40 -1.53
C ILE A 242 -12.93 -7.06 -0.05
N GLY A 243 -12.71 -8.06 0.81
CA GLY A 243 -12.57 -7.86 2.25
C GLY A 243 -11.19 -7.30 2.67
N PRO A 244 -11.10 -6.51 3.76
CA PRO A 244 -9.84 -5.96 4.27
C PRO A 244 -8.76 -7.02 4.54
N PHE A 245 -9.15 -8.23 4.96
CA PHE A 245 -8.20 -9.32 5.17
C PHE A 245 -7.42 -9.70 3.91
N ALA A 246 -8.07 -9.72 2.74
CA ALA A 246 -7.41 -10.02 1.48
C ALA A 246 -6.42 -8.89 1.09
N LEU A 247 -6.80 -7.62 1.28
CA LEU A 247 -5.89 -6.49 1.06
C LEU A 247 -4.66 -6.54 1.98
N ARG A 248 -4.83 -6.94 3.24
CA ARG A 248 -3.69 -7.14 4.17
C ARG A 248 -2.77 -8.28 3.73
N LYS A 249 -3.31 -9.36 3.13
CA LYS A 249 -2.47 -10.43 2.56
C LYS A 249 -1.60 -9.92 1.40
N LEU A 250 -2.06 -8.91 0.67
CA LEU A 250 -1.29 -8.21 -0.37
C LEU A 250 -0.32 -7.17 0.22
N GLY A 251 -0.26 -7.06 1.55
CA GLY A 251 0.61 -6.16 2.30
C GLY A 251 0.02 -4.79 2.62
N PHE A 252 -1.16 -4.44 2.10
CA PHE A 252 -1.74 -3.10 2.31
C PHE A 252 -2.21 -2.87 3.74
N ASN A 253 -2.02 -1.65 4.24
CA ASN A 253 -2.56 -1.21 5.51
C ASN A 253 -4.06 -0.86 5.39
N THR A 254 -4.90 -1.61 6.09
CA THR A 254 -6.36 -1.40 6.12
C THR A 254 -6.83 -0.68 7.38
N ALA A 255 -5.98 0.15 7.99
CA ALA A 255 -6.40 1.07 9.04
C ALA A 255 -7.21 2.24 8.42
N ASN A 256 -8.16 2.80 9.16
CA ASN A 256 -8.94 3.98 8.76
C ASN A 256 -9.90 3.77 7.58
N ILE A 257 -10.59 2.62 7.55
CA ILE A 257 -11.57 2.23 6.52
C ILE A 257 -13.02 2.32 7.01
N LYS A 258 -13.28 2.67 8.27
CA LYS A 258 -14.65 2.75 8.83
C LYS A 258 -15.57 3.64 7.99
N ASN A 259 -15.07 4.77 7.49
CA ASN A 259 -15.84 5.75 6.71
C ASN A 259 -16.27 5.24 5.32
N ILE A 260 -15.81 4.07 4.89
CA ILE A 260 -16.26 3.40 3.65
C ILE A 260 -17.50 2.54 3.91
N MET A 261 -17.65 2.06 5.14
CA MET A 261 -18.76 1.21 5.54
C MET A 261 -20.02 2.03 5.81
N THR A 262 -21.18 1.42 5.59
CA THR A 262 -22.47 2.02 5.95
C THR A 262 -22.91 1.52 7.32
N TYR A 263 -23.13 2.43 8.26
CA TYR A 263 -23.63 2.11 9.60
C TYR A 263 -25.08 2.55 9.73
N ARG A 264 -25.97 1.65 10.14
CA ARG A 264 -27.39 1.93 10.33
C ARG A 264 -28.04 0.98 11.34
N PHE A 265 -29.23 1.33 11.81
CA PHE A 265 -30.06 0.39 12.55
C PHE A 265 -30.78 -0.57 11.61
N VAL A 266 -31.08 -1.77 12.09
CA VAL A 266 -31.99 -2.71 11.43
C VAL A 266 -33.36 -2.03 11.22
N LYS A 267 -33.90 -2.14 10.01
CA LYS A 267 -35.20 -1.55 9.61
C LYS A 267 -36.24 -2.58 9.17
N SER A 268 -35.82 -3.80 8.85
CA SER A 268 -36.72 -4.83 8.33
C SER A 268 -36.43 -6.21 8.91
N GLN A 269 -37.41 -7.11 8.82
CA GLN A 269 -37.25 -8.51 9.22
C GLN A 269 -36.17 -9.21 8.41
N GLN A 270 -36.00 -8.85 7.13
CA GLN A 270 -34.94 -9.40 6.28
C GLN A 270 -33.55 -9.00 6.79
N GLU A 271 -33.35 -7.73 7.16
CA GLU A 271 -32.08 -7.28 7.76
C GLU A 271 -31.82 -7.97 9.11
N TYR A 272 -32.86 -8.21 9.91
CA TYR A 272 -32.73 -8.97 11.15
C TYR A 272 -32.28 -10.41 10.89
N VAL A 273 -32.81 -11.08 9.86
CA VAL A 273 -32.35 -12.42 9.48
C VAL A 273 -30.87 -12.41 9.07
N GLU A 274 -30.38 -11.37 8.39
CA GLU A 274 -28.95 -11.22 8.09
C GLU A 274 -28.11 -11.06 9.36
N VAL A 275 -28.60 -10.35 10.39
CA VAL A 275 -27.94 -10.28 11.72
C VAL A 275 -27.81 -11.66 12.35
N LEU A 276 -28.87 -12.48 12.32
CA LEU A 276 -28.82 -13.84 12.85
C LEU A 276 -27.79 -14.70 12.09
N LYS A 277 -27.76 -14.61 10.75
CA LYS A 277 -26.75 -15.29 9.93
C LYS A 277 -25.33 -14.87 10.30
N LEU A 278 -25.08 -13.56 10.49
CA LEU A 278 -23.78 -13.05 10.90
C LEU A 278 -23.38 -13.55 12.29
N ARG A 279 -24.30 -13.53 13.27
CA ARG A 279 -24.04 -14.06 14.62
C ARG A 279 -23.70 -15.54 14.60
N LYS A 280 -24.48 -16.36 13.89
CA LYS A 280 -24.20 -17.79 13.71
C LYS A 280 -22.80 -17.99 13.16
N LEU A 281 -22.47 -17.32 12.05
CA LEU A 281 -21.14 -17.39 11.43
C LEU A 281 -20.02 -17.00 12.42
N ALA A 282 -20.18 -15.87 13.10
CA ALA A 282 -19.16 -15.34 14.02
C ALA A 282 -18.97 -16.23 15.25
N TYR A 283 -20.04 -16.74 15.86
CA TYR A 283 -20.01 -17.58 17.05
C TYR A 283 -19.49 -18.99 16.76
N SER A 284 -19.89 -19.58 15.63
CA SER A 284 -19.35 -20.87 15.18
C SER A 284 -17.84 -20.78 14.91
N ALA A 285 -17.37 -19.68 14.31
CA ALA A 285 -15.94 -19.46 14.06
C ALA A 285 -15.08 -19.41 15.32
N VAL A 286 -15.66 -19.08 16.48
CA VAL A 286 -14.96 -19.06 17.78
C VAL A 286 -15.41 -20.18 18.72
N LYS A 287 -16.08 -21.22 18.19
CA LYS A 287 -16.57 -22.39 18.94
C LYS A 287 -17.56 -22.08 20.08
N LYS A 288 -18.18 -20.89 20.07
CA LYS A 288 -19.26 -20.51 21.00
C LYS A 288 -20.61 -21.11 20.62
N LEU A 289 -20.72 -21.65 19.41
CA LEU A 289 -21.91 -22.27 18.84
C LEU A 289 -21.51 -23.50 18.01
N LYS A 290 -22.34 -24.56 18.02
CA LYS A 290 -22.15 -25.73 17.14
C LYS A 290 -22.40 -25.34 15.67
N LYS A 291 -21.88 -26.11 14.71
CA LYS A 291 -22.04 -25.75 13.28
C LYS A 291 -23.48 -25.94 12.80
N GLU A 292 -24.17 -26.91 13.39
CA GLU A 292 -25.51 -27.36 13.07
C GLU A 292 -26.61 -26.49 13.73
N ALA A 293 -26.22 -25.54 14.58
CA ALA A 293 -27.16 -24.65 15.28
C ALA A 293 -28.06 -23.89 14.30
N GLU A 294 -29.32 -23.72 14.64
CA GLU A 294 -30.29 -22.97 13.84
C GLU A 294 -30.14 -21.45 14.03
N LEU A 295 -30.84 -20.66 13.21
CA LEU A 295 -30.87 -19.20 13.39
C LEU A 295 -31.61 -18.80 14.67
N SER A 296 -32.57 -19.61 15.11
CA SER A 296 -33.29 -19.46 16.38
C SER A 296 -32.34 -19.52 17.59
N ASP A 297 -31.28 -20.33 17.53
CA ASP A 297 -30.28 -20.46 18.61
C ASP A 297 -29.42 -19.20 18.83
N VAL A 298 -29.40 -18.30 17.85
CA VAL A 298 -28.68 -17.01 17.89
C VAL A 298 -29.62 -15.81 17.92
N SER A 299 -30.93 -16.06 17.99
CA SER A 299 -31.92 -15.08 18.39
C SER A 299 -31.86 -14.95 19.90
N HIS A 300 -31.88 -13.73 20.40
CA HIS A 300 -31.80 -13.45 21.82
C HIS A 300 -33.08 -12.77 22.30
N TRP A 301 -33.48 -13.08 23.53
CA TRP A 301 -34.71 -12.55 24.13
C TRP A 301 -34.71 -11.02 24.27
N TYR A 302 -33.53 -10.39 24.31
CA TYR A 302 -33.38 -8.93 24.37
C TYR A 302 -33.49 -8.27 22.98
N ASP A 303 -33.50 -9.02 21.88
CA ASP A 303 -33.53 -8.46 20.52
C ASP A 303 -34.76 -7.56 20.26
N PRO A 304 -35.99 -7.92 20.68
CA PRO A 304 -37.17 -7.05 20.52
C PRO A 304 -37.08 -5.72 21.26
N ASN A 305 -36.30 -5.66 22.34
CA ASN A 305 -36.11 -4.46 23.17
C ASN A 305 -34.76 -3.76 22.89
N SER A 306 -34.08 -4.14 21.81
CA SER A 306 -32.78 -3.61 21.42
C SER A 306 -32.87 -2.74 20.17
N ARG A 307 -32.03 -1.69 20.12
CA ARG A 307 -31.65 -1.08 18.85
C ARG A 307 -30.44 -1.81 18.29
N ILE A 308 -30.61 -2.55 17.21
CA ILE A 308 -29.54 -3.33 16.58
C ILE A 308 -28.81 -2.45 15.57
N ILE A 309 -27.56 -2.09 15.88
CA ILE A 309 -26.64 -1.38 14.99
C ILE A 309 -26.02 -2.41 14.05
N THR A 310 -25.90 -2.05 12.78
CA THR A 310 -25.32 -2.86 11.72
C THR A 310 -24.27 -2.08 10.95
N ALA A 311 -23.23 -2.77 10.50
CA ALA A 311 -22.20 -2.26 9.59
C ALA A 311 -22.24 -3.05 8.29
N TRP A 312 -22.25 -2.34 7.16
CA TRP A 312 -22.42 -2.90 5.82
C TRP A 312 -21.25 -2.52 4.92
N HIS A 313 -20.75 -3.49 4.17
CA HIS A 313 -19.88 -3.29 3.01
C HIS A 313 -20.69 -3.62 1.77
N HIS A 314 -21.01 -2.60 0.95
CA HIS A 314 -22.02 -2.72 -0.11
C HIS A 314 -23.32 -3.35 0.43
N ASN A 315 -23.73 -4.50 -0.10
CA ASN A 315 -24.94 -5.23 0.30
C ASN A 315 -24.67 -6.34 1.33
N ARG A 316 -23.45 -6.44 1.87
CA ARG A 316 -23.05 -7.47 2.83
C ARG A 316 -23.04 -6.92 4.24
N LEU A 317 -23.76 -7.58 5.14
CA LEU A 317 -23.67 -7.31 6.57
C LEU A 317 -22.35 -7.87 7.13
N ILE A 318 -21.53 -7.00 7.72
CA ILE A 318 -20.18 -7.34 8.18
C ILE A 318 -19.98 -7.17 9.69
N GLY A 319 -20.88 -6.47 10.37
CA GLY A 319 -20.83 -6.26 11.81
C GLY A 319 -22.20 -5.95 12.38
N SER A 320 -22.44 -6.35 13.63
CA SER A 320 -23.63 -5.94 14.38
C SER A 320 -23.36 -5.81 15.87
N ALA A 321 -24.13 -4.95 16.55
CA ALA A 321 -24.17 -4.83 18.00
C ALA A 321 -25.57 -4.44 18.45
N ASN A 322 -26.01 -4.94 19.60
CA ASN A 322 -27.28 -4.57 20.21
C ASN A 322 -27.06 -3.52 21.28
N VAL A 323 -27.85 -2.44 21.20
CA VAL A 323 -28.01 -1.51 22.32
C VAL A 323 -29.34 -1.84 23.00
N PHE A 324 -29.25 -2.49 24.15
CA PHE A 324 -30.39 -2.99 24.92
C PHE A 324 -30.81 -1.97 26.00
N PHE A 325 -32.08 -1.56 25.94
CA PHE A 325 -32.68 -0.59 26.86
C PHE A 325 -33.45 -1.32 27.96
N ALA A 326 -32.73 -1.79 28.96
CA ALA A 326 -33.31 -2.33 30.18
C ALA A 326 -33.62 -1.21 31.20
N ASN A 327 -34.53 -1.49 32.14
CA ASN A 327 -34.84 -0.60 33.26
C ASN A 327 -34.45 -1.21 34.63
N GLY A 328 -34.00 -2.47 34.64
CA GLY A 328 -33.58 -3.20 35.85
C GLY A 328 -34.74 -3.76 36.68
N GLU A 329 -35.97 -3.40 36.32
CA GLU A 329 -37.23 -3.80 36.96
C GLU A 329 -37.98 -4.75 36.01
N ASP A 330 -38.96 -4.24 35.25
CA ASP A 330 -39.78 -5.04 34.32
C ASP A 330 -38.96 -5.64 33.17
N ILE A 331 -37.91 -4.94 32.75
CA ILE A 331 -36.98 -5.37 31.71
C ILE A 331 -35.60 -5.47 32.38
N PRO A 332 -35.19 -6.66 32.85
CA PRO A 332 -33.88 -6.84 33.45
C PRO A 332 -32.78 -6.69 32.40
N PHE A 333 -31.57 -6.33 32.83
CA PHE A 333 -30.36 -6.42 32.02
C PHE A 333 -30.02 -7.91 31.77
N GLU A 334 -29.37 -8.23 30.65
CA GLU A 334 -28.84 -9.58 30.42
C GLU A 334 -27.83 -9.93 31.52
N LEU A 335 -27.00 -8.96 31.92
CA LEU A 335 -26.08 -9.11 33.05
C LEU A 335 -26.76 -9.57 34.35
N GLN A 336 -27.98 -9.11 34.66
CA GLN A 336 -28.69 -9.48 35.91
C GLN A 336 -29.00 -10.98 35.99
N ARG A 337 -29.00 -11.69 34.86
CA ARG A 337 -29.21 -13.14 34.81
C ARG A 337 -27.97 -13.93 35.24
N HIS A 338 -26.81 -13.28 35.31
CA HIS A 338 -25.51 -13.94 35.52
C HIS A 338 -24.78 -13.49 36.78
N ILE A 339 -25.10 -12.31 37.33
CA ILE A 339 -24.46 -11.78 38.54
C ILE A 339 -25.41 -11.76 39.74
N LYS A 340 -24.87 -11.69 40.95
CA LYS A 340 -25.70 -11.62 42.16
C LYS A 340 -26.42 -10.26 42.25
N PRO A 341 -27.64 -10.19 42.81
CA PRO A 341 -28.35 -8.91 42.98
C PRO A 341 -27.53 -7.85 43.72
N GLU A 342 -26.75 -8.25 44.73
CA GLU A 342 -25.90 -7.33 45.50
C GLU A 342 -24.68 -6.81 44.72
N GLU A 343 -24.25 -7.52 43.67
CA GLU A 343 -23.23 -7.01 42.76
C GLU A 343 -23.85 -6.04 41.77
N PHE A 344 -25.06 -6.33 41.27
CA PHE A 344 -25.77 -5.42 40.36
C PHE A 344 -26.07 -4.07 41.03
N LYS A 345 -26.42 -4.06 42.31
CA LYS A 345 -26.62 -2.81 43.09
C LYS A 345 -25.38 -1.92 43.20
N LYS A 346 -24.17 -2.44 42.91
CA LYS A 346 -22.93 -1.65 42.88
C LYS A 346 -22.76 -0.87 41.58
N LEU A 347 -23.53 -1.19 40.55
CA LEU A 347 -23.54 -0.49 39.28
C LEU A 347 -24.36 0.82 39.40
N PRO A 348 -24.22 1.76 38.44
CA PRO A 348 -25.08 2.94 38.38
C PRO A 348 -26.57 2.60 38.37
N ASN A 349 -27.43 3.61 38.59
CA ASN A 349 -28.88 3.41 38.52
C ASN A 349 -29.27 2.82 37.15
N ALA A 350 -30.04 1.73 37.15
CA ALA A 350 -30.50 1.03 35.95
C ALA A 350 -31.13 1.96 34.89
N ARG A 351 -31.83 3.02 35.34
CA ARG A 351 -32.45 4.01 34.44
C ARG A 351 -31.44 4.90 33.73
N ASP A 352 -30.19 4.97 34.18
CA ASP A 352 -29.11 5.75 33.56
C ASP A 352 -28.19 4.91 32.66
N MET A 353 -28.48 3.61 32.51
CA MET A 353 -27.61 2.67 31.80
C MET A 353 -28.25 2.15 30.50
N ILE A 354 -27.39 1.74 29.57
CA ILE A 354 -27.72 0.85 28.44
C ILE A 354 -26.75 -0.32 28.45
N GLU A 355 -27.21 -1.49 28.03
CA GLU A 355 -26.33 -2.65 27.84
C GLU A 355 -25.94 -2.81 26.38
N VAL A 356 -24.67 -3.08 26.10
CA VAL A 356 -24.23 -3.47 24.78
C VAL A 356 -23.96 -4.97 24.77
N VAL A 357 -24.75 -5.68 23.97
CA VAL A 357 -24.72 -7.14 23.85
C VAL A 357 -24.68 -7.56 22.37
N GLY A 358 -24.45 -8.85 22.11
CA GLY A 358 -24.51 -9.39 20.75
C GLY A 358 -23.51 -8.80 19.75
N LEU A 359 -22.40 -8.20 20.21
CA LEU A 359 -21.37 -7.67 19.33
C LEU A 359 -20.72 -8.80 18.53
N CYS A 360 -20.81 -8.72 17.20
CA CYS A 360 -20.15 -9.66 16.30
C CYS A 360 -19.64 -8.97 15.04
N MET A 361 -18.59 -9.53 14.46
CA MET A 361 -18.01 -9.07 13.19
C MET A 361 -17.57 -10.26 12.33
N HIS A 362 -17.74 -10.08 11.03
CA HIS A 362 -17.23 -10.98 10.01
C HIS A 362 -15.69 -11.05 10.10
N HIS A 363 -15.13 -12.26 9.96
CA HIS A 363 -13.71 -12.50 10.19
C HIS A 363 -12.79 -11.68 9.27
N ASP A 364 -13.16 -11.52 7.99
CA ASP A 364 -12.41 -10.71 7.02
C ASP A 364 -12.27 -9.23 7.39
N TYR A 365 -13.15 -8.72 8.24
CA TYR A 365 -13.21 -7.31 8.62
C TYR A 365 -12.61 -7.05 10.00
N ARG A 366 -12.15 -8.09 10.72
CA ARG A 366 -11.42 -7.94 11.99
C ARG A 366 -10.08 -7.26 11.76
N LYS A 367 -9.49 -6.74 12.85
CA LYS A 367 -8.23 -5.96 12.82
C LYS A 367 -8.31 -4.73 11.90
N SER A 368 -9.48 -4.12 11.83
CA SER A 368 -9.74 -2.83 11.20
C SER A 368 -10.36 -1.87 12.23
N ASP A 369 -10.55 -0.62 11.84
CA ASP A 369 -11.26 0.40 12.62
C ASP A 369 -12.79 0.32 12.47
N ILE A 370 -13.34 -0.68 11.78
CA ILE A 370 -14.79 -0.80 11.56
C ILE A 370 -15.56 -0.94 12.87
N LEU A 371 -14.97 -1.66 13.84
CA LEU A 371 -15.51 -1.80 15.18
C LEU A 371 -15.63 -0.44 15.89
N MET A 372 -14.69 0.48 15.63
CA MET A 372 -14.76 1.85 16.15
C MET A 372 -16.02 2.56 15.66
N GLY A 373 -16.33 2.43 14.36
CA GLY A 373 -17.54 3.03 13.80
C GLY A 373 -18.83 2.48 14.44
N ILE A 374 -18.85 1.22 14.89
CA ILE A 374 -19.96 0.68 15.68
C ILE A 374 -20.03 1.38 17.04
N PHE A 375 -18.90 1.54 17.75
CA PHE A 375 -18.88 2.23 19.05
C PHE A 375 -19.27 3.70 18.94
N GLU A 376 -18.84 4.42 17.91
CA GLU A 376 -19.32 5.80 17.66
C GLU A 376 -20.84 5.85 17.57
N ARG A 377 -21.48 4.87 16.92
CA ARG A 377 -22.94 4.80 16.89
C ARG A 377 -23.56 4.43 18.22
N ILE A 378 -22.93 3.56 19.01
CA ILE A 378 -23.37 3.26 20.38
C ILE A 378 -23.30 4.52 21.25
N PHE A 379 -22.20 5.28 21.22
CA PHE A 379 -22.05 6.54 21.96
C PHE A 379 -23.04 7.60 21.50
N HIS A 380 -23.28 7.71 20.20
CA HIS A 380 -24.34 8.56 19.66
C HIS A 380 -25.71 8.19 20.27
N VAL A 381 -26.05 6.90 20.35
CA VAL A 381 -27.29 6.45 21.01
C VAL A 381 -27.31 6.81 22.49
N LEU A 382 -26.21 6.56 23.23
CA LEU A 382 -26.10 6.89 24.64
C LEU A 382 -26.40 8.37 24.91
N ILE A 383 -25.77 9.26 24.12
CA ILE A 383 -25.93 10.72 24.25
C ILE A 383 -27.35 11.15 23.89
N THR A 384 -27.88 10.70 22.76
CA THR A 384 -29.21 11.11 22.27
C THR A 384 -30.36 10.55 23.11
N THR A 385 -30.14 9.50 23.88
CA THR A 385 -31.12 8.94 24.83
C THR A 385 -30.96 9.47 26.25
N ASN A 386 -30.06 10.43 26.47
CA ASN A 386 -29.71 11.01 27.77
C ASN A 386 -29.32 9.97 28.84
N LYS A 387 -28.80 8.82 28.41
CA LYS A 387 -28.24 7.80 29.28
C LYS A 387 -26.80 8.16 29.62
N SER A 388 -26.31 7.74 30.79
CA SER A 388 -25.00 8.14 31.30
C SER A 388 -23.95 7.06 31.14
N TYR A 389 -24.33 5.78 31.13
CA TYR A 389 -23.39 4.67 31.12
C TYR A 389 -23.73 3.61 30.07
N ILE A 390 -22.70 3.10 29.42
CA ILE A 390 -22.75 1.82 28.69
C ILE A 390 -22.19 0.76 29.63
N ILE A 391 -22.89 -0.37 29.75
CA ILE A 391 -22.38 -1.59 30.39
C ILE A 391 -22.25 -2.70 29.36
N ALA A 392 -21.19 -3.49 29.49
CA ALA A 392 -20.97 -4.68 28.70
C ALA A 392 -20.20 -5.72 29.53
N ALA A 393 -20.06 -6.92 28.98
CA ALA A 393 -19.19 -7.96 29.51
C ALA A 393 -18.12 -8.34 28.48
N THR A 394 -16.87 -8.48 28.92
CA THR A 394 -15.75 -8.83 28.04
C THR A 394 -14.96 -10.00 28.60
N ASP A 395 -14.45 -10.84 27.71
CA ASP A 395 -13.39 -11.78 28.06
C ASP A 395 -12.03 -11.04 28.14
N PRO A 396 -11.00 -11.66 28.75
CA PRO A 396 -9.68 -11.05 28.88
C PRO A 396 -8.98 -10.75 27.54
N TYR A 397 -9.32 -11.48 26.47
CA TYR A 397 -8.72 -11.28 25.16
C TYR A 397 -9.21 -9.98 24.52
N LEU A 398 -10.52 -9.70 24.63
CA LEU A 398 -11.13 -8.49 24.08
C LEU A 398 -10.91 -7.23 24.94
N TRP A 399 -10.47 -7.36 26.20
CA TRP A 399 -10.19 -6.20 27.07
C TRP A 399 -9.28 -5.17 26.39
N LYS A 400 -8.22 -5.63 25.70
CA LYS A 400 -7.27 -4.78 24.96
C LYS A 400 -7.92 -3.95 23.84
N VAL A 401 -9.13 -4.33 23.42
CA VAL A 401 -9.92 -3.60 22.43
C VAL A 401 -10.81 -2.56 23.10
N TYR A 402 -11.40 -2.87 24.25
CA TYR A 402 -12.34 -1.98 24.97
C TYR A 402 -11.65 -0.90 25.81
N GLU A 403 -10.53 -1.21 26.45
CA GLU A 403 -9.78 -0.26 27.28
C GLU A 403 -9.40 1.01 26.50
N PRO A 404 -8.85 0.93 25.26
CA PRO A 404 -8.57 2.12 24.47
C PRO A 404 -9.80 2.94 24.04
N LEU A 405 -11.02 2.43 24.24
CA LEU A 405 -12.29 3.14 24.02
C LEU A 405 -12.78 3.84 25.31
N GLY A 406 -12.01 3.77 26.39
CA GLY A 406 -12.33 4.36 27.69
C GLY A 406 -13.27 3.52 28.56
N PHE A 407 -13.41 2.22 28.26
CA PHE A 407 -14.05 1.31 29.21
C PHE A 407 -13.15 1.05 30.42
N GLU A 408 -13.79 0.89 31.57
CA GLU A 408 -13.19 0.55 32.85
C GLU A 408 -13.78 -0.75 33.37
N LYS A 409 -12.96 -1.59 34.03
CA LYS A 409 -13.45 -2.78 34.73
C LYS A 409 -14.16 -2.36 36.00
N THR A 410 -15.31 -2.98 36.29
CA THR A 410 -16.08 -2.69 37.51
C THR A 410 -15.62 -3.51 38.71
N GLY A 411 -14.78 -4.52 38.49
CA GLY A 411 -14.38 -5.51 39.49
C GLY A 411 -15.38 -6.68 39.64
N ILE A 412 -16.55 -6.62 39.01
CA ILE A 412 -17.54 -7.70 38.99
C ILE A 412 -17.17 -8.69 37.88
N LYS A 413 -17.18 -9.99 38.21
CA LYS A 413 -16.91 -11.07 37.26
C LYS A 413 -17.97 -12.15 37.35
N TYR A 414 -18.23 -12.81 36.23
CA TYR A 414 -19.06 -14.00 36.21
C TYR A 414 -18.56 -15.01 35.18
N THR A 415 -18.94 -16.27 35.35
CA THR A 415 -18.54 -17.35 34.45
C THR A 415 -19.73 -17.79 33.61
N LEU A 416 -19.56 -17.76 32.29
CA LEU A 416 -20.53 -18.28 31.34
C LEU A 416 -20.04 -19.63 30.81
N ARG A 417 -20.79 -20.71 31.07
CA ARG A 417 -20.49 -22.02 30.51
C ARG A 417 -21.06 -22.14 29.08
N LYS A 418 -20.19 -22.31 28.09
CA LYS A 418 -20.56 -22.48 26.66
C LYS A 418 -19.75 -23.63 26.05
N ASN A 419 -20.43 -24.65 25.51
CA ASN A 419 -19.81 -25.79 24.83
C ASN A 419 -18.60 -26.37 25.59
N ASP A 420 -18.82 -26.75 26.86
CA ASP A 420 -17.81 -27.33 27.76
C ASP A 420 -16.58 -26.47 28.05
N ARG A 421 -16.72 -25.15 27.87
CA ARG A 421 -15.73 -24.15 28.29
C ARG A 421 -16.34 -23.15 29.23
N ASP A 422 -15.60 -22.85 30.28
CA ASP A 422 -15.89 -21.77 31.21
C ASP A 422 -15.26 -20.47 30.70
N LEU A 423 -16.11 -19.51 30.37
CA LEU A 423 -15.69 -18.19 29.94
C LEU A 423 -15.85 -17.22 31.10
N VAL A 424 -14.73 -16.84 31.73
CA VAL A 424 -14.73 -15.80 32.77
C VAL A 424 -14.84 -14.44 32.09
N LEU A 425 -15.88 -13.69 32.44
CA LEU A 425 -16.18 -12.39 31.89
C LEU A 425 -16.03 -11.31 32.97
N ASP A 426 -15.32 -10.24 32.62
CA ASP A 426 -15.26 -9.01 33.39
C ASP A 426 -16.43 -8.10 32.96
N VAL A 427 -17.20 -7.60 33.93
CA VAL A 427 -18.13 -6.51 33.67
C VAL A 427 -17.34 -5.22 33.47
N ILE A 428 -17.64 -4.52 32.39
CA ILE A 428 -16.99 -3.27 32.00
C ILE A 428 -18.01 -2.17 31.82
N MET A 429 -17.62 -0.94 32.11
CA MET A 429 -18.48 0.23 31.96
C MET A 429 -17.74 1.39 31.31
N VAL A 430 -18.48 2.26 30.64
CA VAL A 430 -17.96 3.56 30.18
C VAL A 430 -19.00 4.66 30.37
N HIS A 431 -18.54 5.82 30.86
CA HIS A 431 -19.39 7.00 31.04
C HIS A 431 -19.51 7.76 29.72
N ARG A 432 -20.67 8.36 29.44
CA ARG A 432 -20.91 9.21 28.25
C ARG A 432 -19.89 10.32 28.04
N ARG A 433 -19.21 10.74 29.12
CA ARG A 433 -18.26 11.86 29.12
C ARG A 433 -16.95 11.52 28.41
N VAL A 434 -16.67 10.23 28.22
CA VAL A 434 -15.57 9.75 27.39
C VAL A 434 -15.79 10.16 25.93
N GLY A 435 -17.01 9.98 25.42
CA GLY A 435 -17.37 10.31 24.04
C GLY A 435 -17.74 11.77 23.80
N THR A 436 -17.72 12.63 24.83
CA THR A 436 -17.96 14.08 24.70
C THR A 436 -16.67 14.88 24.82
N TYR A 437 -16.75 16.20 24.66
CA TYR A 437 -15.61 17.11 24.80
C TYR A 437 -14.86 16.93 26.13
N GLY A 438 -13.54 16.80 26.04
CA GLY A 438 -12.64 16.63 27.17
C GLY A 438 -12.27 15.18 27.50
N GLY A 439 -12.87 14.19 26.82
CA GLY A 439 -12.43 12.79 26.85
C GLY A 439 -12.10 12.27 28.24
N LEU A 440 -13.10 12.22 29.14
CA LEU A 440 -12.87 11.89 30.55
C LEU A 440 -11.99 10.64 30.68
N LYS A 441 -10.80 10.79 31.29
CA LYS A 441 -9.81 9.71 31.51
C LYS A 441 -9.31 9.01 30.23
N LEU A 442 -9.45 9.65 29.07
CA LEU A 442 -8.90 9.18 27.82
C LEU A 442 -7.76 10.11 27.38
N ASP A 443 -6.71 9.54 26.81
CA ASP A 443 -5.62 10.32 26.24
C ASP A 443 -6.16 11.31 25.16
N PRO A 444 -5.71 12.57 25.13
CA PRO A 444 -6.14 13.58 24.15
C PRO A 444 -6.03 13.14 22.69
N MET A 445 -4.91 12.51 22.31
CA MET A 445 -4.69 12.07 20.93
C MET A 445 -5.63 10.92 20.60
N ARG A 446 -5.78 9.99 21.53
CA ARG A 446 -6.74 8.89 21.41
C ARG A 446 -8.15 9.41 21.27
N TRP A 447 -8.57 10.37 22.09
CA TRP A 447 -9.92 10.93 22.04
C TRP A 447 -10.18 11.58 20.68
N ASN A 448 -9.17 12.29 20.18
CA ASN A 448 -9.25 12.93 18.88
C ASN A 448 -9.38 11.90 17.74
N GLU A 449 -8.69 10.77 17.81
CA GLU A 449 -8.82 9.68 16.85
C GLU A 449 -10.20 9.02 16.88
N LEU A 450 -10.77 8.86 18.09
CA LEU A 450 -11.98 8.05 18.29
C LEU A 450 -13.28 8.84 18.23
N TYR A 451 -13.34 10.00 18.89
CA TYR A 451 -14.61 10.66 19.20
C TYR A 451 -14.73 12.07 18.63
N ARG A 452 -13.67 12.62 18.02
CA ARG A 452 -13.67 13.99 17.50
C ARG A 452 -14.81 14.24 16.52
N ASP A 453 -14.91 13.41 15.48
CA ASP A 453 -15.83 13.67 14.38
C ASP A 453 -17.29 13.45 14.81
N MET A 454 -17.53 12.42 15.64
CA MET A 454 -18.83 12.21 16.30
C MET A 454 -19.21 13.39 17.22
N SER A 455 -18.28 13.85 18.06
CA SER A 455 -18.52 14.97 19.00
C SER A 455 -18.84 16.25 18.24
N LYS A 456 -18.06 16.57 17.19
CA LYS A 456 -18.32 17.72 16.32
C LYS A 456 -19.69 17.65 15.66
N TYR A 457 -20.08 16.47 15.17
CA TYR A 457 -21.40 16.25 14.59
C TYR A 457 -22.51 16.51 15.61
N LEU A 458 -22.41 15.93 16.81
CA LEU A 458 -23.39 16.10 17.89
C LEU A 458 -23.47 17.54 18.41
N ASP A 459 -22.35 18.26 18.45
CA ASP A 459 -22.31 19.67 18.81
C ASP A 459 -23.03 20.54 17.77
N GLY A 460 -22.81 20.27 16.48
CA GLY A 460 -23.54 20.93 15.39
C GLY A 460 -25.05 20.68 15.44
N GLN A 461 -25.49 19.59 16.06
CA GLN A 461 -26.89 19.27 16.32
C GLN A 461 -27.43 19.86 17.65
N GLY A 462 -26.58 20.52 18.45
CA GLY A 462 -26.97 21.14 19.72
C GLY A 462 -27.30 20.16 20.86
N VAL A 463 -26.98 18.87 20.71
CA VAL A 463 -27.29 17.83 21.72
C VAL A 463 -26.20 17.65 22.78
N LEU A 464 -25.02 18.27 22.60
CA LEU A 464 -23.98 18.23 23.61
C LEU A 464 -24.17 19.34 24.66
N PRO A 465 -24.00 19.02 25.96
CA PRO A 465 -24.14 20.01 27.02
C PRO A 465 -23.05 21.08 26.90
N LYS A 466 -23.46 22.35 26.78
CA LYS A 466 -22.59 23.53 26.76
C LYS A 466 -21.99 23.79 28.15
N THR A 467 -21.07 22.94 28.58
CA THR A 467 -20.39 23.10 29.89
C THR A 467 -19.25 24.13 29.80
N MET A 468 -18.85 24.73 30.91
CA MET A 468 -17.80 25.77 30.90
C MET A 468 -16.43 25.20 30.45
N GLY A 469 -16.16 23.92 30.73
CA GLY A 469 -15.01 23.18 30.21
C GLY A 469 -14.99 23.06 28.67
N TYR A 470 -16.15 23.06 28.01
CA TYR A 470 -16.27 23.03 26.54
C TYR A 470 -15.65 24.28 25.88
N LYS A 471 -15.76 25.47 26.49
CA LYS A 471 -15.17 26.71 25.96
C LYS A 471 -13.66 26.79 26.13
N ILE A 472 -13.12 26.21 27.21
CA ILE A 472 -11.70 26.32 27.57
C ILE A 472 -10.90 25.17 26.95
N LEU A 473 -11.41 23.95 27.03
CA LEU A 473 -10.70 22.77 26.59
C LEU A 473 -10.72 22.62 25.07
N SER A 474 -11.81 22.96 24.38
CA SER A 474 -11.89 22.77 22.92
C SER A 474 -10.77 23.51 22.15
N PRO A 475 -10.47 24.79 22.43
CA PRO A 475 -9.31 25.48 21.84
C PRO A 475 -7.97 24.87 22.25
N ILE A 476 -7.78 24.54 23.52
CA ILE A 476 -6.52 23.96 24.04
C ILE A 476 -6.26 22.59 23.41
N TYR A 477 -7.27 21.73 23.31
CA TYR A 477 -7.17 20.45 22.63
C TYR A 477 -6.87 20.65 21.15
N LYS A 478 -7.52 21.60 20.47
CA LYS A 478 -7.23 21.90 19.07
C LYS A 478 -5.76 22.32 18.89
N THR A 479 -5.25 23.23 19.72
CA THR A 479 -3.85 23.67 19.70
C THR A 479 -2.89 22.55 20.05
N TYR A 480 -3.20 21.73 21.06
CA TYR A 480 -2.37 20.58 21.45
C TYR A 480 -2.33 19.50 20.36
N ILE A 481 -3.44 19.25 19.67
CA ILE A 481 -3.51 18.30 18.55
C ILE A 481 -2.75 18.84 17.33
N GLU A 482 -2.85 20.14 17.04
CA GLU A 482 -2.06 20.77 15.97
C GLU A 482 -0.57 20.74 16.30
N TYR A 483 -0.20 21.01 17.55
CA TYR A 483 1.18 20.88 18.04
C TYR A 483 1.69 19.44 18.01
N ALA A 484 0.88 18.47 18.43
CA ALA A 484 1.21 17.05 18.36
C ALA A 484 1.44 16.58 16.92
N LYS A 485 0.55 16.97 15.99
CA LYS A 485 0.72 16.69 14.56
C LYS A 485 1.97 17.35 13.99
N PHE A 486 2.26 18.59 14.41
CA PHE A 486 3.48 19.28 14.03
C PHE A 486 4.71 18.52 14.54
N MET A 487 4.72 18.06 15.79
CA MET A 487 5.82 17.29 16.37
C MET A 487 5.99 15.93 15.71
N ASP A 488 4.91 15.20 15.43
CA ASP A 488 4.95 13.88 14.78
C ASP A 488 5.39 14.00 13.32
N ASN A 489 4.88 15.00 12.59
CA ASN A 489 5.36 15.33 11.24
C ASN A 489 6.83 15.77 11.26
N SER A 490 7.26 16.53 12.27
CA SER A 490 8.65 16.96 12.40
C SER A 490 9.58 15.78 12.70
N GLN A 491 9.19 14.86 13.60
CA GLN A 491 9.96 13.64 13.86
C GLN A 491 10.01 12.71 12.65
N ARG A 492 8.91 12.63 11.89
CA ARG A 492 8.87 11.86 10.64
C ARG A 492 9.75 12.49 9.57
N MET A 493 9.69 13.81 9.39
CA MET A 493 10.60 14.56 8.52
C MET A 493 12.04 14.36 8.94
N ILE A 494 12.36 14.40 10.24
CA ILE A 494 13.72 14.16 10.76
C ILE A 494 14.17 12.74 10.43
N LYS A 495 13.32 11.72 10.60
CA LYS A 495 13.64 10.33 10.22
C LYS A 495 13.79 10.14 8.70
N GLU A 496 12.90 10.72 7.91
CA GLU A 496 12.96 10.69 6.44
C GLU A 496 14.21 11.43 5.93
N THR A 497 14.55 12.55 6.55
CA THR A 497 15.76 13.34 6.26
C THR A 497 17.02 12.60 6.73
N GLN A 498 17.02 11.96 7.91
CA GLN A 498 18.13 11.13 8.37
C GLN A 498 18.35 9.93 7.46
N ASN A 499 17.28 9.24 7.06
CA ASN A 499 17.38 8.13 6.10
C ASN A 499 17.83 8.59 4.72
N GLY A 500 17.35 9.75 4.25
CA GLY A 500 17.78 10.37 2.99
C GLY A 500 19.23 10.86 3.02
N ILE A 501 19.69 11.41 4.14
CA ILE A 501 21.08 11.83 4.37
C ILE A 501 22.00 10.61 4.43
N ILE A 502 21.61 9.54 5.14
CA ILE A 502 22.36 8.27 5.22
C ILE A 502 22.43 7.58 3.84
N GLN A 503 21.39 7.71 3.02
CA GLN A 503 21.38 7.20 1.64
C GLN A 503 22.03 8.14 0.62
N SER A 504 22.34 9.39 0.98
CA SER A 504 22.98 10.33 0.07
C SER A 504 24.37 9.84 -0.33
N SER A 505 24.69 9.94 -1.63
CA SER A 505 25.98 9.51 -2.18
C SER A 505 27.19 10.21 -1.56
N ILE A 506 26.99 11.37 -0.93
CA ILE A 506 28.04 12.14 -0.26
C ILE A 506 28.38 11.50 1.08
N VAL A 507 27.38 11.18 1.91
CA VAL A 507 27.60 10.54 3.22
C VAL A 507 28.12 9.12 3.05
N LYS A 508 27.64 8.39 2.04
CA LYS A 508 28.16 7.07 1.68
C LYS A 508 29.64 7.14 1.25
N LYS A 509 30.02 8.13 0.43
CA LYS A 509 31.42 8.38 0.06
C LYS A 509 32.31 8.78 1.24
N VAL A 510 31.79 9.53 2.22
CA VAL A 510 32.54 9.91 3.43
C VAL A 510 32.74 8.71 4.35
N LEU A 511 31.71 7.86 4.53
CA LEU A 511 31.82 6.60 5.27
C LEU A 511 32.76 5.61 4.59
N ASP A 512 32.67 5.47 3.26
CA ASP A 512 33.59 4.64 2.48
C ASP A 512 35.03 5.17 2.59
N TYR A 513 35.23 6.49 2.58
CA TYR A 513 36.54 7.11 2.78
C TYR A 513 37.10 6.86 4.18
N GLU A 514 36.30 6.95 5.25
CA GLU A 514 36.76 6.64 6.61
C GLU A 514 37.10 5.15 6.79
N ILE A 515 36.32 4.26 6.19
CA ILE A 515 36.58 2.81 6.21
C ILE A 515 37.88 2.51 5.45
N ILE A 516 38.05 3.09 4.26
CA ILE A 516 39.28 2.94 3.46
C ILE A 516 40.49 3.52 4.21
N LYS A 517 40.34 4.67 4.86
CA LYS A 517 41.42 5.29 5.65
C LYS A 517 41.84 4.39 6.82
N ARG A 518 40.89 3.85 7.59
CA ARG A 518 41.19 2.90 8.67
C ARG A 518 41.86 1.61 8.18
N PHE A 519 41.48 1.14 6.99
CA PHE A 519 42.11 -0.01 6.37
C PHE A 519 43.56 0.29 5.98
N ILE A 520 43.83 1.45 5.39
CA ILE A 520 45.19 1.91 5.04
C ILE A 520 46.05 2.08 6.29
N ASP A 521 45.51 2.73 7.33
CA ASP A 521 46.23 2.96 8.60
C ASP A 521 46.58 1.62 9.28
N SER A 522 45.67 0.64 9.26
CA SER A 522 45.91 -0.71 9.79
C SER A 522 46.97 -1.47 8.98
N TYR A 523 46.92 -1.37 7.65
CA TYR A 523 47.90 -2.01 6.76
C TYR A 523 49.29 -1.42 6.95
N GLN A 524 49.41 -0.09 7.05
CA GLN A 524 50.68 0.58 7.31
C GLN A 524 51.25 0.21 8.69
N ALA A 525 50.40 0.03 9.71
CA ALA A 525 50.82 -0.44 11.02
C ALA A 525 51.34 -1.90 11.01
N GLU A 526 50.76 -2.79 10.19
CA GLU A 526 51.26 -4.15 9.99
C GLU A 526 52.59 -4.17 9.22
N VAL A 527 52.73 -3.36 8.17
CA VAL A 527 53.98 -3.25 7.41
C VAL A 527 55.12 -2.71 8.29
N ALA A 528 54.83 -1.73 9.14
CA ALA A 528 55.80 -1.21 10.11
C ALA A 528 56.23 -2.28 11.13
N LYS A 529 55.32 -3.14 11.59
CA LYS A 529 55.65 -4.27 12.47
C LYS A 529 56.51 -5.33 11.78
N ASN A 530 56.25 -5.62 10.51
CA ASN A 530 57.00 -6.63 9.76
C ASN A 530 58.42 -6.16 9.40
N ASN A 531 58.62 -4.86 9.14
CA ASN A 531 59.96 -4.31 8.89
C ASN A 531 60.83 -4.24 10.17
N ILE A 532 60.22 -4.13 11.35
CA ILE A 532 60.97 -4.18 12.62
C ILE A 532 61.46 -5.60 12.94
N ASN A 533 60.76 -6.64 12.44
CA ASN A 533 61.16 -8.03 12.62
C ASN A 533 62.14 -8.54 11.55
N SER A 534 62.33 -7.83 10.43
CA SER A 534 63.31 -8.20 9.40
C SER A 534 64.71 -7.64 9.63
N ASP A 535 64.83 -6.56 10.43
CA ASP A 535 66.13 -5.95 10.78
C ASP A 535 66.78 -6.63 12.01
N SER A 536 66.11 -7.57 12.67
CA SER A 536 66.68 -8.34 13.79
C SER A 536 67.38 -9.64 13.39
N ASP A 537 67.37 -10.03 12.11
CA ASP A 537 67.96 -11.29 11.61
C ASP A 537 69.22 -11.08 10.73
N ILE A 538 69.80 -9.88 10.71
CA ILE A 538 71.10 -9.62 10.04
C ILE A 538 72.04 -8.88 11.00
N SER A 539 72.43 -9.57 12.07
CA SER A 539 73.69 -9.32 12.77
C SER A 539 74.10 -10.55 13.58
N ASP A 540 74.73 -11.50 12.89
CA ASP A 540 75.77 -12.39 13.42
C ASP A 540 77.07 -12.10 12.65
#